data_AF-A0A521K8D8-F1
#
_entry.id   AF-A0A521K8D8-F1
#
_cell.length_a   1.000
_cell.length_b   1.000
_cell.length_c   1.000
_cell.angle_alpha   90.00
_cell.angle_beta   90.00
_cell.angle_gamma   90.00
#
_symmetry.space_group_name_H-M   'P 1'
#
loop_
_entity.id
_entity.type
_entity.pdbx_description
1 polymer ?
#
loop_
_entity_poly.entity_id
_entity_poly.type
_entity_poly.pdbx_seq_one_letter_code
_entity_poly.pdbx_strand_id
1 'polypeptide(L)'
;MMILSDTFKEWVTKQEARIWQTLKKERGETSHLLAYTAKLGEEVGELSEQVLARLGYQRESKIMAKGDDELGDECADVILVSLFLAEAAGVDIEKAMIRKMEKLEIRNRES
;
A
#
# COMPACT_ATOMS: atom_id res chain seq x y z
N MET A 1 16.76 3.35 14.69
CA MET A 1 15.77 4.29 14.12
C MET A 1 14.44 3.57 14.06
N MET A 2 13.38 4.17 14.58
CA MET A 2 12.02 3.64 14.40
C MET A 2 11.33 4.44 13.30
N ILE A 3 10.74 3.74 12.33
CA ILE A 3 10.04 4.34 11.17
C ILE A 3 8.54 4.39 11.44
N LEU A 4 7.99 3.34 12.07
CA LEU A 4 6.56 3.23 12.38
C LEU A 4 6.37 3.24 13.90
N SER A 5 5.38 4.00 14.38
CA SER A 5 5.04 3.98 15.80
C SER A 5 4.49 2.62 16.21
N ASP A 6 4.71 2.23 17.47
CA ASP A 6 4.20 0.95 17.99
C ASP A 6 2.68 0.90 17.94
N THR A 7 2.00 2.02 18.24
CA THR A 7 0.55 2.14 18.10
C THR A 7 0.07 1.87 16.68
N PHE A 8 0.78 2.36 15.67
CA PHE A 8 0.41 2.15 14.27
C PHE A 8 0.64 0.69 13.86
N LYS A 9 1.77 0.08 14.25
CA LYS A 9 2.04 -1.34 14.01
C LYS A 9 0.97 -2.24 14.62
N GLU A 10 0.60 -1.99 15.87
CA GLU A 10 -0.50 -2.72 16.52
C GLU A 10 -1.83 -2.55 15.77
N TRP A 11 -2.11 -1.35 15.26
CA TRP A 11 -3.31 -1.10 14.48
C TRP A 11 -3.30 -1.90 13.17
N VAL A 12 -2.16 -1.92 12.45
CA VAL A 12 -2.01 -2.71 11.21
C VAL A 12 -2.29 -4.19 11.46
N THR A 13 -1.63 -4.79 12.46
CA THR A 13 -1.86 -6.21 12.83
C THR A 13 -3.34 -6.47 13.19
N LYS A 14 -3.98 -5.56 13.94
CA LYS A 14 -5.40 -5.71 14.30
C LYS A 14 -6.33 -5.59 13.08
N GLN A 15 -6.08 -4.67 12.17
CA GLN A 15 -6.91 -4.49 10.98
C GLN A 15 -6.74 -5.65 9.99
N GLU A 16 -5.49 -6.06 9.75
CA GLU A 16 -5.16 -7.20 8.90
C GLU A 16 -5.94 -8.45 9.36
N ALA A 17 -5.88 -8.76 10.65
CA ALA A 17 -6.61 -9.91 11.20
C ALA A 17 -8.12 -9.78 11.01
N ARG A 18 -8.69 -8.58 11.15
CA ARG A 18 -10.13 -8.33 10.97
C ARG A 18 -10.56 -8.48 9.51
N ILE A 19 -9.80 -7.89 8.60
CA ILE A 19 -10.05 -7.95 7.15
C ILE A 19 -9.96 -9.40 6.68
N TRP A 20 -8.96 -10.13 7.14
CA TRP A 20 -8.80 -11.54 6.80
C TRP A 20 -9.99 -12.42 7.19
N GLN A 21 -10.54 -12.21 8.38
CA GLN A 21 -11.73 -12.96 8.82
C GLN A 21 -12.94 -12.73 7.90
N THR A 22 -12.98 -11.59 7.22
CA THR A 22 -14.01 -11.26 6.22
C THR A 22 -13.67 -11.93 4.89
N LEU A 23 -12.46 -11.73 4.38
CA LEU A 23 -12.01 -12.28 3.10
C LEU A 23 -12.05 -13.82 3.07
N LYS A 24 -11.70 -14.49 4.17
CA LYS A 24 -11.77 -15.95 4.28
C LYS A 24 -13.20 -16.49 4.11
N LYS A 25 -14.20 -15.73 4.57
CA LYS A 25 -15.61 -16.11 4.40
C LYS A 25 -16.07 -15.97 2.96
N GLU A 26 -15.56 -14.97 2.24
CA GLU A 26 -15.95 -14.65 0.86
C GLU A 26 -15.17 -15.48 -0.18
N ARG A 27 -13.89 -15.75 0.06
CA ARG A 27 -12.96 -16.36 -0.91
C ARG A 27 -12.52 -17.79 -0.56
N GLY A 28 -13.04 -18.38 0.52
CA GLY A 28 -12.71 -19.75 0.93
C GLY A 28 -11.24 -19.92 1.36
N GLU A 29 -10.62 -21.06 1.05
CA GLU A 29 -9.20 -21.34 1.36
C GLU A 29 -8.19 -20.67 0.42
N THR A 30 -8.56 -19.54 -0.21
CA THR A 30 -7.60 -18.79 -1.04
C THR A 30 -6.42 -18.33 -0.16
N SER A 31 -5.18 -18.41 -0.68
CA SER A 31 -4.00 -17.98 0.07
C SER A 31 -4.11 -16.50 0.48
N HIS A 32 -3.80 -16.22 1.74
CA HIS A 32 -3.81 -14.88 2.32
C HIS A 32 -2.99 -13.87 1.50
N LEU A 33 -1.82 -14.33 1.04
CA LEU A 33 -0.91 -13.56 0.20
C LEU A 33 -1.50 -13.28 -1.17
N LEU A 34 -2.25 -14.22 -1.75
CA LEU A 34 -2.87 -14.04 -3.06
C LEU A 34 -3.96 -12.97 -2.99
N ALA A 35 -4.76 -12.95 -1.92
CA ALA A 35 -5.80 -11.95 -1.72
C ALA A 35 -5.20 -10.53 -1.64
N TYR A 36 -4.18 -10.32 -0.79
CA TYR A 36 -3.53 -9.02 -0.69
C TYR A 36 -2.74 -8.63 -1.94
N THR A 37 -2.14 -9.60 -2.66
CA THR A 37 -1.47 -9.32 -3.93
C THR A 37 -2.46 -8.83 -4.99
N ALA A 38 -3.63 -9.45 -5.08
CA ALA A 38 -4.68 -9.00 -5.99
C ALA A 38 -5.19 -7.61 -5.59
N LYS A 39 -5.46 -7.38 -4.29
CA LYS A 39 -5.91 -6.08 -3.79
C LYS A 39 -4.88 -4.98 -4.01
N LEU A 40 -3.60 -5.27 -3.84
CA LEU A 40 -2.51 -4.33 -4.13
C LEU A 40 -2.51 -3.92 -5.60
N GLY A 41 -2.81 -4.84 -6.52
CA GLY A 41 -2.96 -4.54 -7.94
C GLY A 41 -4.13 -3.60 -8.23
N GLU A 42 -5.24 -3.73 -7.50
CA GLU A 42 -6.39 -2.82 -7.58
C GLU A 42 -5.97 -1.39 -7.14
N GLU A 43 -5.40 -1.23 -5.94
CA GLU A 43 -5.02 0.10 -5.42
C GLU A 43 -3.98 0.80 -6.30
N VAL A 44 -3.02 0.06 -6.86
CA VAL A 44 -2.05 0.65 -7.80
C VAL A 44 -2.73 1.13 -9.08
N GLY A 45 -3.79 0.45 -9.52
CA GLY A 45 -4.61 0.87 -10.65
C GLY A 45 -5.38 2.17 -10.36
N GLU A 46 -6.00 2.26 -9.19
CA GLU A 46 -6.74 3.45 -8.73
C GLU A 46 -5.80 4.65 -8.56
N LEU A 47 -4.63 4.45 -7.93
CA LEU A 47 -3.56 5.46 -7.87
C LEU A 47 -3.11 5.90 -9.26
N SER A 48 -2.92 4.96 -10.18
CA SER A 48 -2.53 5.28 -11.57
C SER A 48 -3.59 6.14 -12.27
N GLU A 49 -4.88 5.89 -12.02
CA GLU A 49 -5.96 6.72 -12.54
C GLU A 49 -5.87 8.16 -12.04
N GLN A 50 -5.56 8.38 -10.76
CA GLN A 50 -5.40 9.74 -10.20
C GLN A 50 -4.15 10.45 -10.71
N VAL A 51 -3.04 9.73 -10.88
CA VAL A 51 -1.84 10.31 -11.50
C VAL A 51 -2.14 10.78 -12.92
N LEU A 52 -2.83 9.96 -13.73
CA LEU A 52 -3.24 10.35 -15.08
C LEU A 52 -4.22 11.52 -15.09
N ALA A 53 -5.14 11.58 -14.12
CA ALA A 53 -6.04 12.71 -13.94
C ALA A 53 -5.24 14.00 -13.67
N ARG A 54 -4.29 13.96 -12.74
CA ARG A 54 -3.44 15.10 -12.39
C ARG A 54 -2.56 15.58 -13.54
N LEU A 55 -2.13 14.68 -14.40
CA LEU A 55 -1.34 15.00 -15.59
C LEU A 55 -2.20 15.49 -16.78
N GLY A 56 -3.53 15.54 -16.64
CA GLY A 56 -4.44 15.99 -17.69
C GLY A 56 -4.61 15.00 -18.84
N TYR A 57 -4.26 13.72 -18.64
CA TYR A 57 -4.40 12.67 -19.66
C TYR A 57 -5.79 11.98 -19.65
N GLN A 58 -6.75 12.50 -18.89
CA GLN A 58 -8.12 12.03 -18.90
C GLN A 58 -8.98 12.77 -19.93
N ARG A 59 -10.06 12.13 -20.40
CA ARG A 59 -11.06 12.78 -21.26
C ARG A 59 -11.69 13.96 -20.52
N GLU A 60 -11.95 15.07 -21.21
CA GLU A 60 -12.51 16.32 -20.64
C GLU A 60 -13.75 16.10 -19.76
N SER A 61 -14.57 15.08 -20.06
CA SER A 61 -15.74 14.71 -19.26
C SER A 61 -15.44 14.17 -17.85
N LYS A 62 -14.20 13.75 -17.56
CA LYS A 62 -13.75 13.30 -16.23
C LYS A 62 -12.93 14.36 -15.46
N ILE A 63 -12.44 15.40 -16.13
CA ILE A 63 -11.57 16.44 -15.53
C ILE A 63 -12.33 17.29 -14.48
N MET A 64 -13.66 17.38 -14.61
CA MET A 64 -14.51 18.27 -13.79
C MET A 64 -14.80 17.76 -12.37
N ALA A 65 -14.18 16.68 -11.88
CA ALA A 65 -14.66 15.98 -10.68
C ALA A 65 -13.65 15.68 -9.56
N LYS A 66 -12.34 15.91 -9.70
CA LYS A 66 -11.37 15.34 -8.74
C LYS A 66 -10.33 16.36 -8.25
N GLY A 67 -10.28 16.56 -6.93
CA GLY A 67 -9.32 17.44 -6.25
C GLY A 67 -8.04 16.72 -5.80
N ASP A 68 -7.06 17.47 -5.30
CA ASP A 68 -5.75 16.95 -4.83
C ASP A 68 -5.87 15.93 -3.69
N ASP A 69 -6.98 15.94 -2.93
CA ASP A 69 -7.22 15.02 -1.81
C ASP A 69 -7.28 13.55 -2.25
N GLU A 70 -7.77 13.25 -3.46
CA GLU A 70 -7.93 11.87 -3.92
C GLU A 70 -6.59 11.19 -4.22
N LEU A 71 -5.58 11.92 -4.70
CA LEU A 71 -4.26 11.33 -4.94
C LEU A 71 -3.58 10.88 -3.64
N GLY A 72 -3.77 11.67 -2.57
CA GLY A 72 -3.26 11.36 -1.25
C GLY A 72 -3.88 10.10 -0.67
N ASP A 73 -5.19 9.95 -0.81
CA ASP A 73 -5.94 8.77 -0.36
C ASP A 73 -5.47 7.50 -1.07
N GLU A 74 -5.36 7.53 -2.40
CA GLU A 74 -4.89 6.36 -3.16
C GLU A 74 -3.42 6.00 -2.84
N CYS A 75 -2.58 6.99 -2.56
CA CYS A 75 -1.22 6.73 -2.09
C CYS A 75 -1.24 6.02 -0.73
N ALA A 76 -2.12 6.44 0.18
CA ALA A 76 -2.27 5.82 1.48
C ALA A 76 -2.79 4.38 1.34
N ASP A 77 -3.74 4.12 0.45
CA ASP A 77 -4.30 2.79 0.21
C ASP A 77 -3.25 1.81 -0.31
N VAL A 78 -2.43 2.22 -1.29
CA VAL A 78 -1.28 1.40 -1.76
C VAL A 78 -0.32 1.08 -0.62
N ILE A 79 0.01 2.06 0.23
CA ILE A 79 0.90 1.85 1.38
C ILE A 79 0.28 0.89 2.39
N LEU A 80 -0.99 1.08 2.75
CA LEU A 80 -1.69 0.25 3.72
C LEU A 80 -1.81 -1.20 3.26
N VAL A 81 -2.20 -1.43 2.01
CA VAL A 81 -2.28 -2.79 1.47
C VAL A 81 -0.90 -3.44 1.37
N SER A 82 0.14 -2.67 1.07
CA SER A 82 1.53 -3.16 1.13
C SER A 82 1.94 -3.58 2.55
N LEU A 83 1.51 -2.83 3.58
CA LEU A 83 1.75 -3.17 4.98
C LEU A 83 0.99 -4.43 5.39
N PHE A 84 -0.29 -4.58 4.99
CA PHE A 84 -1.06 -5.79 5.25
C PHE A 84 -0.44 -7.02 4.57
N LEU A 85 0.02 -6.88 3.33
CA LEU A 85 0.74 -7.96 2.64
C LEU A 85 2.02 -8.36 3.37
N ALA A 86 2.80 -7.38 3.87
CA ALA A 86 4.02 -7.65 4.63
C ALA A 86 3.72 -8.38 5.95
N GLU A 87 2.68 -7.95 6.67
CA GLU A 87 2.22 -8.59 7.91
C GLU A 87 1.76 -10.04 7.64
N ALA A 88 0.91 -10.24 6.62
CA ALA A 88 0.44 -11.57 6.21
C ALA A 88 1.59 -12.51 5.77
N ALA A 89 2.69 -11.95 5.27
CA ALA A 89 3.90 -12.68 4.89
C ALA A 89 4.87 -12.91 6.07
N GLY A 90 4.58 -12.39 7.26
CA GLY A 90 5.49 -12.45 8.41
C GLY A 90 6.78 -11.65 8.23
N VAL A 91 6.74 -10.59 7.42
CA VAL A 91 7.89 -9.74 7.12
C VAL A 91 7.97 -8.61 8.14
N ASP A 92 9.11 -8.53 8.85
CA ASP A 92 9.49 -7.33 9.62
C ASP A 92 9.81 -6.18 8.64
N ILE A 93 8.76 -5.43 8.28
CA ILE A 93 8.81 -4.38 7.28
C ILE A 93 9.70 -3.22 7.71
N GLU A 94 9.72 -2.88 8.99
CA GLU A 94 10.53 -1.79 9.53
C GLU A 94 12.02 -2.11 9.36
N LYS A 95 12.45 -3.30 9.77
CA LYS A 95 13.82 -3.76 9.56
C LYS A 95 14.16 -3.91 8.07
N ALA A 96 13.20 -4.31 7.23
CA ALA A 96 13.40 -4.40 5.79
C ALA A 96 13.61 -3.03 5.13
N MET A 97 12.84 -2.02 5.55
CA MET A 97 12.92 -0.65 5.07
C MET A 97 14.24 0.01 5.48
N ILE A 98 14.64 -0.10 6.75
CA ILE A 98 15.93 0.44 7.25
C ILE A 98 17.09 -0.08 6.38
N ARG A 99 17.17 -1.40 6.17
CA ARG A 99 18.20 -2.02 5.31
C ARG A 99 18.18 -1.51 3.87
N LYS A 100 17.02 -1.11 3.35
CA LYS A 100 16.87 -0.60 1.97
C LYS A 100 17.28 0.86 1.87
N MET A 101 16.90 1.68 2.84
CA MET A 101 17.33 3.08 2.94
C MET A 101 18.85 3.19 3.03
N GLU A 102 19.49 2.39 3.90
CA GLU A 102 20.96 2.35 4.03
C GLU A 102 21.64 2.01 2.70
N LYS A 103 21.11 1.03 1.96
CA LYS A 103 21.63 0.65 0.63
C LYS A 103 21.48 1.77 -0.40
N LEU A 104 20.38 2.51 -0.36
CA LEU A 104 20.14 3.65 -1.26
C LEU A 104 21.10 4.81 -0.96
N GLU A 105 21.34 5.11 0.31
CA GLU A 105 22.31 6.13 0.72
C GLU A 105 23.73 5.79 0.30
N ILE A 106 24.13 4.53 0.43
CA ILE A 106 25.45 4.06 -0.04
C ILE A 106 25.56 4.25 -1.56
N ARG A 107 24.57 3.77 -2.33
CA ARG A 107 24.56 3.90 -3.79
C ARG A 107 24.68 5.36 -4.26
N ASN A 108 23.96 6.27 -3.60
CA ASN A 108 23.96 7.68 -3.98
C ASN A 108 25.27 8.40 -3.63
N ARG A 109 26.06 7.89 -2.67
CA ARG A 109 27.39 8.42 -2.37
C ARG A 109 28.46 7.94 -3.35
N GLU A 110 28.21 6.82 -4.03
CA GLU A 110 29.12 6.19 -5.00
C GLU A 110 28.83 6.60 -6.46
N SER A 111 27.76 7.37 -6.70
CA SER A 111 27.35 7.88 -8.01
C SER A 111 27.69 9.36 -8.17
#